data_AF-A0A916GYA6-F1
#
_entry.id   AF-A0A916GYA6-F1
#
_cell.length_a   1.000
_cell.length_b   1.000
_cell.length_c   1.000
_cell.angle_alpha   90.00
_cell.angle_beta   90.00
_cell.angle_gamma   90.00
#
_symmetry.space_group_name_H-M   'P 1'
#
loop_
_entity.id
_entity.type
_entity.pdbx_description
1 polymer ?
#
loop_
_entity_poly.entity_id
_entity_poly.type
_entity_poly.pdbx_seq_one_letter_code
_entity_poly.pdbx_strand_id
1 'polypeptide(L)'
;LPFSTDWFMTWQPNVHASLFMAYYRFLEKHTDLRGLELIIKGYRMYLEQVGRSGMETVLSLTRAWTMVRFFEAHMLQMATCKECGGEFVTHAHEPTKGYVCGLCHMPARAGKTRRAAAIAAAA
;
A
#
# COMPACT_ATOMS: atom_id res chain seq x y z
N LEU A 1 -9.19 18.62 0.84
CA LEU A 1 -8.50 18.01 2.02
C LEU A 1 -7.12 17.54 1.56
N PRO A 2 -6.03 17.64 2.36
CA PRO A 2 -4.70 17.13 1.99
C PRO A 2 -4.59 15.60 1.98
N PHE A 3 -5.74 14.91 1.93
CA PHE A 3 -5.87 13.46 1.96
C PHE A 3 -6.64 13.07 0.70
N SER A 4 -5.93 12.96 -0.44
CA SER A 4 -6.49 12.36 -1.66
C SER A 4 -6.14 10.88 -1.72
N THR A 5 -6.95 10.11 -2.43
CA THR A 5 -6.68 8.70 -2.72
C THR A 5 -5.49 8.53 -3.68
N ASP A 6 -5.12 9.57 -4.41
CA ASP A 6 -4.08 9.54 -5.45
C ASP A 6 -2.71 9.10 -4.93
N TRP A 7 -2.37 9.45 -3.68
CA TRP A 7 -1.09 9.02 -3.12
C TRP A 7 -0.96 7.49 -3.12
N PHE A 8 -2.06 6.77 -2.87
CA PHE A 8 -2.09 5.31 -2.90
C PHE A 8 -1.96 4.72 -4.30
N MET A 9 -2.11 5.51 -5.36
CA MET A 9 -1.91 5.06 -6.75
C MET A 9 -0.48 5.25 -7.24
N THR A 10 0.35 5.99 -6.50
CA THR A 10 1.76 6.15 -6.86
C THR A 10 2.53 4.86 -6.59
N TRP A 11 3.47 4.51 -7.48
CA TRP A 11 4.11 3.20 -7.55
C TRP A 11 4.56 2.60 -6.19
N GLN A 12 5.52 3.24 -5.52
CA GLN A 12 6.07 2.70 -4.27
C GLN A 12 5.05 2.76 -3.12
N PRO A 13 4.35 3.89 -2.87
CA PRO A 13 3.24 3.93 -1.93
C PRO A 13 2.17 2.86 -2.15
N ASN A 14 1.78 2.55 -3.39
CA ASN A 14 0.81 1.52 -3.72
C ASN A 14 1.27 0.14 -3.25
N VAL A 15 2.54 -0.20 -3.48
CA VAL A 15 3.12 -1.47 -3.02
C VAL A 15 3.04 -1.59 -1.50
N HIS A 16 3.44 -0.55 -0.78
CA HIS A 16 3.40 -0.53 0.70
C HIS A 16 1.97 -0.56 1.25
N ALA A 17 1.06 0.21 0.63
CA ALA A 17 -0.35 0.25 0.95
C ALA A 17 -1.02 -1.12 0.77
N SER A 18 -0.77 -1.76 -0.36
CA SER A 18 -1.29 -3.09 -0.69
C SER A 18 -0.77 -4.16 0.29
N LEU A 19 0.51 -4.09 0.66
CA LEU A 19 1.08 -4.98 1.66
C LEU A 19 0.42 -4.81 3.03
N PHE A 20 0.24 -3.58 3.51
CA PHE A 20 -0.50 -3.33 4.75
C PHE A 20 -1.93 -3.84 4.66
N MET A 21 -2.64 -3.59 3.55
CA MET A 21 -4.03 -4.03 3.40
C MET A 21 -4.17 -5.55 3.37
N ALA A 22 -3.18 -6.26 2.81
CA ALA A 22 -3.12 -7.71 2.86
C ALA A 22 -3.06 -8.22 4.30
N TYR A 23 -2.20 -7.65 5.16
CA TYR A 23 -2.16 -8.00 6.58
C TYR A 23 -3.41 -7.60 7.34
N TYR A 24 -3.95 -6.41 7.07
CA TYR A 24 -5.18 -5.91 7.69
C TYR A 24 -6.35 -6.87 7.42
N ARG A 25 -6.60 -7.21 6.15
CA ARG A 25 -7.67 -8.14 5.74
C ARG A 25 -7.46 -9.55 6.27
N PHE A 26 -6.21 -10.02 6.31
CA PHE A 26 -5.89 -11.32 6.89
C PHE A 26 -6.25 -11.36 8.38
N LEU A 27 -5.82 -10.37 9.16
CA LEU A 27 -6.15 -10.30 10.59
C LEU A 27 -7.64 -10.11 10.82
N GLU A 28 -8.30 -9.28 10.02
CA GLU A 28 -9.75 -9.05 10.10
C GLU A 28 -10.57 -10.34 9.92
N LYS A 29 -10.11 -11.19 9.00
CA LYS A 29 -10.75 -12.46 8.66
C LYS A 29 -10.47 -13.58 9.66
N HIS A 30 -9.28 -13.57 10.26
CA HIS A 30 -8.77 -14.70 11.04
C HIS A 30 -8.64 -14.42 12.55
N THR A 31 -9.05 -13.25 13.02
CA THR A 31 -9.02 -12.85 14.43
C THR A 31 -10.25 -12.02 14.80
N ASP A 32 -10.46 -11.81 16.10
CA ASP A 32 -11.51 -10.92 16.63
C ASP A 32 -11.08 -9.46 16.73
N LEU A 33 -9.91 -9.09 16.18
CA LEU A 33 -9.41 -7.71 16.22
C LEU A 33 -10.30 -6.80 15.39
N ARG A 34 -10.64 -5.63 15.93
CA ARG A 34 -11.48 -4.61 15.27
C ARG A 34 -10.93 -3.19 15.48
N GLY A 35 -11.47 -2.25 14.71
CA GLY A 35 -11.20 -0.82 14.86
C GLY A 35 -9.71 -0.48 14.87
N LEU A 36 -9.28 0.30 15.86
CA LEU A 36 -7.91 0.78 15.97
C LEU A 36 -6.91 -0.34 16.26
N GLU A 37 -7.28 -1.35 17.05
CA GLU A 37 -6.39 -2.45 17.41
C GLU A 37 -5.98 -3.27 16.18
N LEU A 38 -6.94 -3.53 15.29
CA LEU A 38 -6.70 -4.20 14.01
C LEU A 38 -5.73 -3.37 13.13
N ILE A 39 -5.92 -2.06 13.06
CA ILE A 39 -5.03 -1.14 12.31
C ILE A 39 -3.61 -1.19 12.88
N ILE A 40 -3.46 -1.08 14.20
CA ILE A 40 -2.15 -1.10 14.87
C ILE A 40 -1.45 -2.44 14.62
N LYS A 41 -2.16 -3.56 14.78
CA LYS A 41 -1.59 -4.89 14.58
C LYS A 41 -1.19 -5.13 13.12
N GLY A 42 -2.06 -4.78 12.17
CA GLY A 42 -1.73 -4.84 10.73
C GLY A 42 -0.54 -3.96 10.36
N TYR A 43 -0.44 -2.77 10.94
CA TYR A 43 0.68 -1.86 10.69
C TYR A 43 2.00 -2.39 11.26
N ARG A 44 1.98 -3.06 12.42
CA ARG A 44 3.17 -3.76 12.97
C ARG A 44 3.65 -4.87 12.04
N MET A 45 2.75 -5.70 11.53
CA MET A 45 3.10 -6.76 10.56
C MET A 45 3.73 -6.17 9.29
N TYR A 46 3.19 -5.05 8.80
CA TYR A 46 3.75 -4.31 7.68
C TYR A 46 5.19 -3.82 7.97
N LEU A 47 5.43 -3.21 9.14
CA LEU A 47 6.76 -2.74 9.53
C LEU A 47 7.78 -3.88 9.63
N GLU A 48 7.38 -5.01 10.21
CA GLU A 48 8.22 -6.21 10.29
C GLU A 48 8.61 -6.71 8.90
N GLN A 49 7.65 -6.78 7.97
CA GLN A 49 7.92 -7.25 6.61
C GLN A 49 8.82 -6.30 5.82
N VAL A 50 8.59 -4.99 5.94
CA VAL A 50 9.44 -3.95 5.32
C VAL A 50 10.86 -4.02 5.86
N GLY A 51 11.01 -4.14 7.18
CA GLY A 51 12.31 -4.28 7.84
C GLY A 51 13.07 -5.53 7.41
N ARG A 52 12.40 -6.68 7.35
CA ARG A 52 12.98 -7.95 6.87
C ARG A 52 13.42 -7.89 5.41
N SER A 53 12.74 -7.07 4.60
CA SER A 53 13.03 -6.90 3.18
C SER A 53 14.08 -5.82 2.90
N GLY A 54 14.59 -5.14 3.93
CA GLY A 54 15.54 -4.02 3.78
C GLY A 54 14.95 -2.83 2.99
N MET A 55 13.62 -2.70 2.98
CA MET A 55 12.93 -1.60 2.30
C MET A 55 12.77 -0.40 3.25
N GLU A 56 12.73 0.80 2.69
CA GLU A 56 12.42 2.01 3.45
C GLU A 56 10.92 2.05 3.79
N THR A 57 10.58 2.46 5.01
CA THR A 57 9.19 2.66 5.42
C THR A 57 8.60 3.89 4.75
N VAL A 58 7.72 3.68 3.76
CA VAL A 58 7.04 4.76 3.03
C VAL A 58 5.64 5.07 3.57
N LEU A 59 4.90 4.03 3.98
CA LEU A 59 3.57 4.18 4.57
C LEU A 59 3.70 4.47 6.07
N SER A 60 3.14 5.61 6.53
CA SER A 60 3.03 5.95 7.95
C SER A 60 1.74 5.40 8.57
N LEU A 61 1.69 5.30 9.91
CA LEU A 61 0.51 4.83 10.64
C LEU A 61 -0.72 5.69 10.33
N THR A 62 -0.57 7.02 10.31
CA THR A 62 -1.67 7.95 10.00
C THR A 62 -2.21 7.74 8.59
N ARG A 63 -1.33 7.48 7.60
CA ARG A 63 -1.74 7.16 6.22
C ARG A 63 -2.40 5.79 6.14
N ALA A 64 -1.92 4.79 6.87
CA ALA A 64 -2.56 3.47 6.94
C ALA A 64 -3.97 3.58 7.53
N TRP A 65 -4.14 4.32 8.63
CA TRP A 65 -5.46 4.62 9.21
C TRP A 65 -6.37 5.36 8.22
N THR A 66 -5.85 6.38 7.53
CA THR A 66 -6.60 7.14 6.50
C THR A 66 -7.03 6.23 5.35
N MET A 67 -6.16 5.31 4.92
CA MET A 67 -6.48 4.35 3.88
C MET A 67 -7.65 3.45 4.27
N VAL A 68 -7.68 2.95 5.51
CA VAL A 68 -8.81 2.16 6.01
C VAL A 68 -10.11 2.98 5.96
N ARG A 69 -10.07 4.27 6.33
CA ARG A 69 -11.25 5.16 6.17
C ARG A 69 -11.69 5.27 4.71
N PHE A 70 -10.77 5.31 3.75
CA PHE A 70 -11.12 5.34 2.32
C PHE A 70 -11.70 4.01 1.80
N PHE A 71 -11.27 2.87 2.34
CA PHE A 71 -11.90 1.58 2.05
C PHE A 71 -13.33 1.51 2.63
N GLU A 72 -13.52 1.95 3.87
CA GLU A 72 -14.85 2.04 4.50
C GLU A 72 -15.80 3.00 3.76
N ALA A 73 -15.26 4.08 3.19
CA ALA A 73 -16.01 5.04 2.39
C ALA A 73 -16.18 4.62 0.91
N HIS A 74 -15.80 3.40 0.53
CA HIS A 74 -15.87 2.88 -0.84
C HIS A 74 -15.16 3.76 -1.89
N MET A 75 -14.04 4.38 -1.51
CA MET A 75 -13.21 5.17 -2.42
C MET A 75 -12.00 4.39 -2.96
N LEU A 76 -11.64 3.30 -2.28
CA LEU A 76 -10.57 2.38 -2.66
C LEU A 76 -11.12 0.95 -2.71
N GLN A 77 -10.50 0.12 -3.54
CA GLN A 77 -10.79 -1.31 -3.64
C GLN A 77 -9.50 -2.10 -3.90
N MET A 78 -9.57 -3.43 -3.76
CA MET A 78 -8.48 -4.33 -4.16
C MET A 78 -8.69 -4.84 -5.59
N ALA A 79 -7.63 -4.89 -6.37
CA ALA A 79 -7.60 -5.49 -7.70
C ALA A 79 -6.52 -6.58 -7.78
N THR A 80 -6.88 -7.73 -8.33
CA THR A 80 -5.94 -8.85 -8.54
C THR A 80 -5.14 -8.64 -9.82
N CYS A 81 -3.81 -8.66 -9.71
CA CYS A 81 -2.93 -8.61 -10.87
C CYS A 81 -3.06 -9.88 -11.71
N LYS A 82 -3.27 -9.74 -13.02
CA LYS A 82 -3.41 -10.89 -13.93
C LYS A 82 -2.10 -11.71 -14.11
N GLU A 83 -0.94 -11.11 -13.80
CA GLU A 83 0.37 -11.71 -14.04
C GLU A 83 0.94 -12.37 -12.78
N CYS A 84 1.07 -11.63 -11.68
CA CYS A 84 1.61 -12.17 -10.43
C CYS A 84 0.56 -12.70 -9.46
N GLY A 85 -0.74 -12.48 -9.71
CA GLY A 85 -1.83 -12.89 -8.82
C GLY A 85 -1.94 -12.09 -7.51
N GLY A 86 -1.02 -11.14 -7.25
CA GLY A 86 -1.08 -10.29 -6.06
C GLY A 86 -2.27 -9.33 -6.08
N GLU A 87 -2.79 -8.99 -4.91
CA GLU A 87 -3.85 -7.98 -4.75
C GLU A 87 -3.24 -6.61 -4.46
N PHE A 88 -3.68 -5.59 -5.20
CA PHE A 88 -3.19 -4.22 -5.07
C PHE A 88 -4.32 -3.22 -4.89
N VAL A 89 -4.04 -2.13 -4.18
CA VAL A 89 -4.98 -1.02 -3.99
C VAL A 89 -5.23 -0.32 -5.33
N THR A 90 -6.48 -0.03 -5.64
CA THR A 90 -6.94 0.73 -6.83
C THR A 90 -8.07 1.67 -6.44
N HIS A 91 -8.42 2.62 -7.31
CA HIS A 91 -9.62 3.42 -7.06
C HIS A 91 -10.86 2.54 -7.12
N ALA A 92 -11.84 2.83 -6.27
CA ALA A 92 -13.14 2.19 -6.38
C ALA A 92 -13.74 2.43 -7.76
N HIS A 93 -14.46 1.43 -8.28
CA HIS A 93 -15.15 1.48 -9.58
C HIS A 93 -14.24 1.58 -10.81
N GLU A 94 -12.91 1.51 -10.67
CA GLU A 94 -12.04 1.28 -11.83
C GLU A 94 -12.20 -0.16 -12.34
N PRO A 95 -12.19 -0.38 -13.68
CA PRO A 95 -12.20 -1.72 -14.24
C PRO A 95 -10.98 -2.52 -13.77
N THR A 96 -11.23 -3.57 -12.98
CA THR A 96 -10.16 -4.46 -12.47
C THR A 96 -9.81 -5.57 -13.45
N LYS A 97 -10.63 -5.79 -14.49
CA LYS A 97 -10.40 -6.83 -15.50
C LYS A 97 -9.12 -6.53 -16.28
N GLY A 98 -8.15 -7.42 -16.15
CA GLY A 98 -6.85 -7.27 -16.82
C GLY A 98 -5.91 -6.28 -16.13
N TYR A 99 -6.19 -5.90 -14.88
CA TYR A 99 -5.29 -5.09 -14.06
C TYR A 99 -3.89 -5.73 -13.99
N VAL A 100 -2.86 -4.90 -14.15
CA VAL A 100 -1.45 -5.27 -14.02
C VAL A 100 -0.81 -4.34 -13.02
N CYS A 101 -0.18 -4.90 -11.99
CA CYS A 101 0.41 -4.10 -10.92
C CYS A 101 1.70 -3.42 -11.38
N GLY A 102 2.09 -2.36 -10.64
CA GLY A 102 3.34 -1.63 -10.90
C GLY A 102 4.63 -2.42 -10.61
N LEU A 103 4.55 -3.63 -10.04
CA LEU A 103 5.72 -4.51 -9.92
C LEU A 103 5.94 -5.34 -11.20
N CYS A 104 4.86 -5.80 -11.83
CA CYS A 104 4.91 -6.50 -13.11
C CYS A 104 5.25 -5.51 -14.25
N HIS A 105 4.54 -4.37 -14.30
CA HIS A 105 4.80 -3.30 -15.27
C HIS A 105 5.39 -2.09 -14.55
N MET A 106 6.71 -2.16 -14.31
CA MET A 106 7.42 -1.12 -13.60
C MET A 106 7.41 0.21 -14.38
N PRO A 107 6.89 1.31 -13.79
CA PRO A 107 6.88 2.61 -14.47
C PRO A 107 8.30 3.18 -14.55
N ALA A 108 8.59 3.95 -15.60
CA ALA A 108 9.92 4.52 -15.86
C ALA A 108 10.49 5.39 -14.72
N ARG A 109 9.65 5.89 -13.81
CA ARG A 109 10.05 6.70 -12.64
C ARG A 109 10.16 5.90 -11.33
N ALA A 110 10.02 4.58 -11.38
CA ALA A 110 10.27 3.71 -10.25
C ALA A 110 11.69 3.93 -9.69
N GLY A 111 11.81 4.20 -8.39
CA GLY A 111 13.09 4.37 -7.70
C GLY A 111 13.80 5.71 -7.92
N LYS A 112 13.23 6.66 -8.68
CA LYS A 112 13.86 7.97 -8.92
C LYS A 112 14.07 8.78 -7.63
N THR A 113 13.19 8.63 -6.65
CA THR A 113 13.29 9.26 -5.31
C THR A 113 14.51 8.77 -4.52
N ARG A 114 14.85 7.48 -4.59
CA ARG A 114 16.02 6.89 -3.92
C ARG A 114 17.33 7.44 -4.49
N ARG A 115 17.41 7.64 -5.81
CA ARG A 115 18.57 8.26 -6.48
C ARG A 115 18.71 9.74 -6.12
N ALA A 116 17.61 10.49 -6.04
CA ALA A 116 17.64 11.89 -5.62
C ALA A 116 18.05 12.07 -4.16
N ALA A 117 17.54 11.22 -3.25
CA ALA A 117 17.94 11.21 -1.85
C ALA A 117 19.42 10.82 -1.66
N ALA A 118 19.92 9.84 -2.41
CA ALA A 118 21.33 9.47 -2.40
C ALA A 118 22.25 10.58 -2.91
N ILE A 119 21.85 11.32 -3.94
CA ILE A 119 22.59 12.49 -4.45
C ILE A 119 22.59 13.63 -3.40
N ALA A 120 21.45 13.87 -2.74
CA ALA A 120 21.35 14.89 -1.70
C ALA A 120 22.16 14.55 -0.43
N ALA A 121 22.30 13.27 -0.09
CA ALA A 121 23.10 12.81 1.05
C ALA A 121 24.61 12.79 0.77
N ALA A 122 25.02 12.86 -0.50
CA ALA A 122 26.42 12.87 -0.93
C ALA A 122 26.97 14.30 -1.21
N ALA A 123 26.12 15.32 -1.08
CA ALA A 123 26.45 16.74 -1.21
C ALA A 123 26.54 17.40 0.17
#